data_AF-A0A151AKN3-F1
#
_entry.id   AF-A0A151AKN3-F1
#
_cell.length_a   1.000
_cell.length_b   1.000
_cell.length_c   1.000
_cell.angle_alpha   90.00
_cell.angle_beta   90.00
_cell.angle_gamma   90.00
#
_symmetry.space_group_name_H-M   'P 1'
#
loop_
_entity.id
_entity.type
_entity.pdbx_description
1 polymer ?
#
loop_
_entity_poly.entity_id
_entity_poly.type
_entity_poly.pdbx_seq_one_letter_code
_entity_poly.pdbx_strand_id
1 'polypeptide(L)'
;MSDKEQKLSNYIDCLNEERKPAEHDGEIETSEMKELFDTVRMVRSLKEPVFPEEGFAKRLAENVNEELLKEKHLKKPKKRWFYGMASAAAAVALIIGLNTVMPVNKNNMVYAVEKAFKNVKAYHGVLEVLETNALGESTTQSKIEVWADKEGRYYVKGLEGSQKNLITVNDGKRKWQVQPKEKEVEVFTAFPDPYSFTFEIGKEIEDMKNSIKTQVIGDDTVAGRDTTIIEVTPQGGKPYRVWIDKETKMPLQKQSAMEYSLQYTVRYIDIDFEEAVPKELLSYSVPKGFKEINTNPEQVVNSLEEAKEIAGFTPKIVENVSESFTQNNISVINDKKIIKINYVSKDNKKNIVVLEKKSTEKFKPASMAVLGKINNNVAEIQSPIESQEGVLQGGGAYSGVTDITSVRWQEDGFEYAVIGNTSLEELTLFIKGLTNGAVELSLKEEAGDKPKVKVPVDLEIEKAEQKSVDAGHSPWKLDPAFVSQVFVSLKISPEGIVGDYPIEYEEFKVIKNTGKEAIVEVGGDKTPIRRVYLERLIRQDSTGIWTVVGYDPK
;
A
#
# COMPACT_ATOMS: atom_id res chain seq x y z
N MET A 1 13.73 28.50 -46.62
CA MET A 1 13.24 27.51 -45.66
C MET A 1 12.72 26.32 -46.44
N SER A 2 12.95 25.12 -45.92
CA SER A 2 12.29 23.91 -46.43
C SER A 2 10.80 23.90 -46.05
N ASP A 3 9.96 23.15 -46.77
CA ASP A 3 8.52 23.02 -46.47
C ASP A 3 8.27 22.53 -45.03
N LYS A 4 9.15 21.64 -44.52
CA LYS A 4 9.11 21.13 -43.15
C LYS A 4 9.42 22.20 -42.10
N GLU A 5 10.43 23.04 -42.34
CA GLU A 5 10.78 24.15 -41.44
C GLU A 5 9.66 25.18 -41.35
N GLN A 6 9.01 25.48 -42.49
CA GLN A 6 7.89 26.41 -42.53
C GLN A 6 6.68 25.87 -41.76
N LYS A 7 6.35 24.59 -41.91
CA LYS A 7 5.29 23.90 -41.15
C LYS A 7 5.58 23.91 -39.65
N LEU A 8 6.82 23.58 -39.24
CA LEU A 8 7.20 23.60 -37.83
C LEU A 8 7.15 25.00 -37.22
N SER A 9 7.60 26.02 -37.96
CA SER A 9 7.52 27.42 -37.52
C SER A 9 6.07 27.85 -37.33
N ASN A 10 5.20 27.60 -38.32
CA ASN A 10 3.78 27.94 -38.23
C ASN A 10 3.07 27.21 -37.08
N TYR A 11 3.48 25.97 -36.80
CA TYR A 11 2.97 25.18 -35.67
C TYR A 11 3.38 25.80 -34.33
N ILE A 12 4.64 26.22 -34.20
CA ILE A 12 5.15 26.93 -33.02
C ILE A 12 4.44 28.27 -32.86
N ASP A 13 4.23 29.03 -33.94
CA ASP A 13 3.58 30.33 -33.91
C ASP A 13 2.09 30.22 -33.52
N CYS A 14 1.35 29.28 -34.11
CA CYS A 14 -0.03 28.99 -33.70
C CYS A 14 -0.12 28.66 -32.22
N LEU A 15 0.83 27.84 -31.73
CA LEU A 15 0.91 27.52 -30.32
C LEU A 15 1.21 28.79 -29.50
N ASN A 16 2.22 29.57 -29.82
CA ASN A 16 2.55 30.80 -29.10
C ASN A 16 1.38 31.80 -29.07
N GLU A 17 0.50 31.79 -30.08
CA GLU A 17 -0.72 32.59 -30.16
C GLU A 17 -1.95 31.96 -29.47
N GLU A 18 -1.75 30.89 -28.69
CA GLU A 18 -2.81 30.14 -27.97
C GLU A 18 -3.93 29.58 -28.86
N ARG A 19 -3.65 29.41 -30.16
CA ARG A 19 -4.55 28.78 -31.11
C ARG A 19 -4.20 27.31 -31.27
N LYS A 20 -5.20 26.45 -31.47
CA LYS A 20 -5.01 25.04 -31.78
C LYS A 20 -4.49 24.91 -33.23
N PRO A 21 -3.26 24.39 -33.48
CA PRO A 21 -2.80 24.11 -34.83
C PRO A 21 -3.68 23.08 -35.53
N ALA A 22 -3.81 23.20 -36.86
CA ALA A 22 -4.63 22.29 -37.68
C ALA A 22 -4.08 20.86 -37.70
N GLU A 23 -2.77 20.72 -37.51
CA GLU A 23 -2.02 19.46 -37.49
C GLU A 23 -2.36 18.58 -36.27
N HIS A 24 -3.13 19.08 -35.29
CA HIS A 24 -3.62 18.29 -34.17
C HIS A 24 -4.73 17.29 -34.54
N ASP A 25 -5.53 17.61 -35.56
CA ASP A 25 -6.68 16.80 -35.95
C ASP A 25 -6.48 16.16 -37.35
N GLY A 26 -5.33 16.37 -37.99
CA GLY A 26 -4.99 15.86 -39.32
C GLY A 26 -4.03 14.67 -39.31
N GLU A 27 -3.97 13.90 -40.41
CA GLU A 27 -2.94 12.88 -40.62
C GLU A 27 -1.56 13.55 -40.74
N ILE A 28 -0.65 13.23 -39.82
CA ILE A 28 0.73 13.74 -39.83
C ILE A 28 1.53 12.96 -40.89
N GLU A 29 2.04 13.66 -41.90
CA GLU A 29 2.63 13.07 -43.12
C GLU A 29 3.85 12.16 -42.87
N THR A 30 4.63 12.37 -41.80
CA THR A 30 5.81 11.54 -41.49
C THR A 30 6.05 11.39 -39.98
N SER A 31 6.66 10.27 -39.57
CA SER A 31 7.03 9.99 -38.16
C SER A 31 7.97 11.06 -37.57
N GLU A 32 8.86 11.60 -38.39
CA GLU A 32 9.80 12.66 -38.01
C GLU A 32 9.08 13.99 -37.64
N MET A 33 8.04 14.37 -38.40
CA MET A 33 7.26 15.58 -38.08
C MET A 33 6.42 15.40 -36.81
N LYS A 34 5.96 14.18 -36.54
CA LYS A 34 5.23 13.86 -35.32
C LYS A 34 6.11 14.06 -34.08
N GLU A 35 7.33 13.52 -34.10
CA GLU A 35 8.30 13.68 -33.00
C GLU A 35 8.66 15.16 -32.76
N LEU A 36 8.81 15.95 -33.83
CA LEU A 36 9.06 17.39 -33.71
C LEU A 36 7.87 18.12 -33.08
N PHE A 37 6.63 17.82 -33.49
CA PHE A 37 5.43 18.42 -32.90
C PHE A 37 5.17 17.96 -31.46
N ASP A 38 5.50 16.71 -31.10
CA ASP A 38 5.48 16.20 -29.72
C ASP A 38 6.50 16.96 -28.86
N THR A 39 7.72 17.14 -29.37
CA THR A 39 8.80 17.86 -28.67
C THR A 39 8.43 19.32 -28.42
N VAL A 40 7.90 20.02 -29.43
CA VAL A 40 7.43 21.41 -29.29
C VAL A 40 6.33 21.53 -28.23
N ARG A 41 5.41 20.56 -28.16
CA ARG A 41 4.35 20.53 -27.14
C ARG A 41 4.91 20.31 -25.73
N MET A 42 5.87 19.40 -25.59
CA MET A 42 6.52 19.13 -24.31
C MET A 42 7.27 20.37 -23.81
N VAL A 43 8.04 21.02 -24.68
CA VAL A 43 8.74 22.29 -24.34
C VAL A 43 7.74 23.39 -23.98
N ARG A 44 6.60 23.50 -24.69
CA ARG A 44 5.57 24.49 -24.35
C ARG A 44 4.93 24.23 -22.99
N SER A 45 4.67 22.97 -22.62
CA SER A 45 4.08 22.60 -21.33
C SER A 45 4.97 22.92 -20.12
N LEU A 46 6.26 23.18 -20.35
CA LEU A 46 7.21 23.62 -19.32
C LEU A 46 7.14 25.13 -19.07
N LYS A 47 6.44 25.89 -19.92
CA LYS A 47 6.26 27.33 -19.72
C LYS A 47 5.07 27.54 -18.80
N GLU A 48 5.27 28.27 -17.70
CA GLU A 48 4.21 28.63 -16.76
C GLU A 48 3.05 29.30 -17.52
N PRO A 49 1.80 28.88 -17.31
CA PRO A 49 0.65 29.46 -18.00
C PRO A 49 0.53 30.94 -17.63
N VAL A 50 0.30 31.79 -18.64
CA VAL A 50 0.00 33.20 -18.39
C VAL A 50 -1.37 33.25 -17.74
N PHE A 51 -1.44 33.81 -16.53
CA PHE A 51 -2.69 33.97 -15.80
C PHE A 51 -3.70 34.76 -16.65
N PRO A 52 -4.97 34.35 -16.68
CA PRO A 52 -5.97 35.08 -17.44
C PRO A 52 -6.21 36.47 -16.84
N GLU A 53 -6.45 37.45 -17.71
CA GLU A 53 -6.65 38.86 -17.33
C GLU A 53 -7.78 39.03 -16.29
N GLU A 54 -7.67 40.09 -15.49
CA GLU A 54 -8.69 40.49 -14.52
C GLU A 54 -10.10 40.48 -15.15
N GLY A 55 -11.01 39.72 -14.55
CA GLY A 55 -12.38 39.56 -15.02
C GLY A 55 -12.66 38.29 -15.85
N PHE A 56 -11.67 37.42 -16.08
CA PHE A 56 -11.91 36.09 -16.67
C PHE A 56 -12.91 35.26 -15.87
N ALA A 57 -12.77 35.22 -14.54
CA ALA A 57 -13.72 34.53 -13.67
C ALA A 57 -15.15 35.08 -13.80
N LYS A 58 -15.28 36.40 -14.02
CA LYS A 58 -16.58 37.05 -14.21
C LYS A 58 -17.20 36.70 -15.57
N ARG A 59 -16.42 36.74 -16.65
CA ARG A 59 -16.86 36.34 -18.01
C ARG A 59 -17.20 34.86 -18.09
N LEU A 60 -16.43 34.01 -17.41
CA LEU A 60 -16.70 32.59 -17.30
C LEU A 60 -17.99 32.33 -16.51
N ALA A 61 -18.18 33.02 -15.38
CA ALA A 61 -19.42 32.94 -14.62
C ALA A 61 -20.64 33.43 -15.42
N GLU A 62 -20.49 34.51 -16.20
CA GLU A 62 -21.56 35.04 -17.07
C GLU A 62 -21.92 34.06 -18.20
N ASN A 63 -20.92 33.47 -18.86
CA ASN A 63 -21.14 32.48 -19.94
C ASN A 63 -21.75 31.16 -19.42
N VAL A 64 -21.28 30.66 -18.28
CA VAL A 64 -21.82 29.45 -17.64
C VAL A 64 -23.25 29.69 -17.16
N ASN A 65 -23.57 30.89 -16.67
CA ASN A 65 -24.92 31.24 -16.23
C ASN A 65 -25.88 31.44 -17.42
N GLU A 66 -25.42 31.97 -18.56
CA GLU A 66 -26.21 31.99 -19.80
C GLU A 66 -26.50 30.59 -20.34
N GLU A 67 -25.56 29.65 -20.22
CA GLU A 67 -25.73 28.26 -20.67
C GLU A 67 -26.69 27.48 -19.74
N LEU A 68 -26.62 27.72 -18.42
CA LEU A 68 -27.55 27.17 -17.42
C LEU A 68 -28.98 27.73 -17.54
N LEU A 69 -29.13 28.97 -18.02
CA LEU A 69 -30.45 29.58 -18.25
C LEU A 69 -31.10 29.09 -19.55
N LYS A 70 -30.32 28.66 -20.56
CA LYS A 70 -30.83 28.10 -21.81
C LYS A 70 -31.44 26.70 -21.65
N GLU A 71 -31.09 25.94 -20.60
CA GLU A 71 -31.65 24.60 -20.36
C GLU A 71 -32.97 24.57 -19.56
N LYS A 72 -33.48 25.70 -19.05
CA LYS A 72 -34.75 25.73 -18.30
C LYS A 72 -35.97 26.13 -19.14
N HIS A 73 -36.21 25.40 -20.21
CA HIS A 73 -37.57 25.28 -20.75
C HIS A 73 -37.85 23.83 -21.14
N LEU A 74 -38.55 23.07 -20.28
CA LEU A 74 -39.74 22.25 -20.61
C LEU A 74 -40.24 21.41 -19.40
N LYS A 75 -41.51 21.71 -19.03
CA LYS A 75 -42.60 20.88 -18.48
C LYS A 75 -42.48 20.20 -17.09
N LYS A 76 -43.35 20.67 -16.18
CA LYS A 76 -43.79 20.01 -14.94
C LYS A 76 -44.47 18.65 -15.19
N PRO A 77 -44.42 17.72 -14.21
CA PRO A 77 -45.69 17.19 -13.68
C PRO A 77 -45.73 17.03 -12.14
N LYS A 78 -46.92 16.66 -11.68
CA LYS A 78 -47.50 16.77 -10.34
C LYS A 78 -46.98 15.76 -9.31
N LYS A 79 -47.08 16.19 -8.05
CA LYS A 79 -47.05 15.39 -6.80
C LYS A 79 -47.69 14.01 -6.95
N ARG A 80 -46.94 12.96 -6.61
CA ARG A 80 -47.47 11.72 -6.07
C ARG A 80 -46.62 11.28 -4.87
N TRP A 81 -47.35 10.97 -3.82
CA TRP A 81 -46.97 10.38 -2.55
C TRP A 81 -46.40 8.99 -2.77
N PHE A 82 -45.25 8.68 -2.16
CA PHE A 82 -44.79 7.32 -1.94
C PHE A 82 -44.58 7.11 -0.44
N TYR A 83 -45.52 6.38 0.16
CA TYR A 83 -45.20 5.46 1.24
C TYR A 83 -44.36 4.32 0.70
N GLY A 84 -43.38 3.86 1.47
CA GLY A 84 -42.85 2.49 1.35
C GLY A 84 -41.34 2.38 1.22
N MET A 85 -40.62 2.54 2.32
CA MET A 85 -39.75 1.49 2.86
C MET A 85 -39.39 1.87 4.30
N ALA A 86 -40.29 1.49 5.21
CA ALA A 86 -40.01 1.43 6.63
C ALA A 86 -39.29 0.10 6.89
N SER A 87 -37.96 0.11 6.87
CA SER A 87 -37.14 -0.98 7.40
C SER A 87 -35.68 -0.55 7.59
N ALA A 88 -35.44 0.42 8.50
CA ALA A 88 -34.13 0.62 9.13
C ALA A 88 -34.21 1.40 10.46
N ALA A 89 -35.40 1.55 11.06
CA ALA A 89 -35.54 2.26 12.35
C ALA A 89 -35.15 1.42 13.58
N ALA A 90 -34.82 0.14 13.39
CA ALA A 90 -34.47 -0.77 14.49
C ALA A 90 -32.98 -0.75 14.88
N ALA A 91 -32.08 -0.36 13.96
CA ALA A 91 -30.64 -0.29 14.26
C ALA A 91 -30.25 1.00 15.02
N VAL A 92 -30.92 2.13 14.73
CA VAL A 92 -30.69 3.42 15.41
C VAL A 92 -31.11 3.35 16.89
N ALA A 93 -32.18 2.62 17.21
CA ALA A 93 -32.70 2.52 18.59
C ALA A 93 -31.77 1.76 19.55
N LEU A 94 -30.90 0.87 19.05
CA LEU A 94 -29.96 0.11 19.90
C LEU A 94 -28.66 0.86 20.21
N ILE A 95 -28.34 1.91 19.46
CA ILE A 95 -27.16 2.76 19.71
C ILE A 95 -27.46 3.86 20.74
N ILE A 96 -28.72 4.30 20.86
CA ILE A 96 -29.15 5.38 21.76
C ILE A 96 -29.12 4.96 23.25
N GLY A 97 -29.14 3.66 23.57
CA GLY A 97 -29.32 3.16 24.94
C GLY A 97 -28.11 3.22 25.88
N LEU A 98 -26.93 3.66 25.45
CA LEU A 98 -25.69 3.55 26.27
C LEU A 98 -25.06 4.87 26.70
N ASN A 99 -25.70 6.02 26.41
CA ASN A 99 -25.08 7.33 26.64
C ASN A 99 -25.67 8.12 27.82
N THR A 100 -25.81 7.48 28.98
CA THR A 100 -26.05 8.22 30.23
C THR A 100 -24.99 7.87 31.28
N VAL A 101 -24.12 8.86 31.50
CA VAL A 101 -23.24 9.05 32.66
C VAL A 101 -21.93 8.27 32.68
N MET A 102 -20.95 8.68 31.87
CA MET A 102 -19.55 8.73 32.31
C MET A 102 -18.83 9.94 31.71
N PRO A 103 -18.11 10.75 32.52
CA PRO A 103 -17.33 11.86 32.01
C PRO A 103 -16.18 11.33 31.15
N VAL A 104 -16.13 11.76 29.89
CA VAL A 104 -15.14 11.33 28.91
C VAL A 104 -13.77 11.85 29.33
N ASN A 105 -12.96 10.99 29.96
CA ASN A 105 -11.56 11.25 30.22
C ASN A 105 -10.74 11.05 28.93
N LYS A 106 -9.66 11.82 28.78
CA LYS A 106 -8.87 12.01 27.54
C LYS A 106 -8.19 10.73 26.98
N ASN A 107 -8.18 9.62 27.73
CA ASN A 107 -7.64 8.31 27.31
C ASN A 107 -8.71 7.31 26.81
N ASN A 108 -9.96 7.74 26.59
CA ASN A 108 -11.11 6.82 26.37
C ASN A 108 -11.76 6.91 24.98
N MET A 109 -11.26 7.73 24.05
CA MET A 109 -11.95 7.92 22.76
C MET A 109 -11.72 6.73 21.81
N VAL A 110 -10.50 6.25 21.65
CA VAL A 110 -10.19 5.06 20.82
C VAL A 110 -10.96 3.83 21.32
N TYR A 111 -11.04 3.64 22.64
CA TYR A 111 -11.84 2.58 23.25
C TYR A 111 -13.34 2.73 22.97
N ALA A 112 -13.88 3.96 23.06
CA ALA A 112 -15.28 4.22 22.73
C ALA A 112 -15.59 3.94 21.25
N VAL A 113 -14.69 4.32 20.34
CA VAL A 113 -14.76 4.02 18.90
C VAL A 113 -14.74 2.51 18.68
N GLU A 114 -13.78 1.78 19.27
CA GLU A 114 -13.69 0.31 19.18
C GLU A 114 -14.98 -0.36 19.70
N LYS A 115 -15.51 0.12 20.82
CA LYS A 115 -16.74 -0.42 21.42
C LYS A 115 -17.96 -0.16 20.54
N ALA A 116 -18.07 1.01 19.94
CA ALA A 116 -19.15 1.33 19.01
C ALA A 116 -19.07 0.46 17.76
N PHE A 117 -17.86 0.25 17.21
CA PHE A 117 -17.65 -0.53 16.01
C PHE A 117 -18.03 -2.00 16.17
N LYS A 118 -17.94 -2.57 17.38
CA LYS A 118 -18.41 -3.95 17.66
C LYS A 118 -19.88 -4.19 17.28
N ASN A 119 -20.70 -3.14 17.27
CA ASN A 119 -22.10 -3.20 16.91
C ASN A 119 -22.36 -2.95 15.41
N VAL A 120 -21.37 -2.46 14.67
CA VAL A 120 -21.46 -2.27 13.22
C VAL A 120 -21.34 -3.63 12.54
N LYS A 121 -22.36 -3.98 11.75
CA LYS A 121 -22.36 -5.23 10.97
C LYS A 121 -21.87 -4.97 9.56
N ALA A 122 -22.46 -3.98 8.90
CA ALA A 122 -22.03 -3.47 7.61
C ALA A 122 -22.21 -1.95 7.54
N TYR A 123 -21.62 -1.34 6.52
CA TYR A 123 -21.85 0.06 6.19
C TYR A 123 -21.83 0.26 4.68
N HIS A 124 -22.56 1.28 4.23
CA HIS A 124 -22.61 1.77 2.87
C HIS A 124 -22.27 3.25 2.88
N GLY A 125 -21.44 3.70 1.95
CA GLY A 125 -21.15 5.11 1.84
C GLY A 125 -20.46 5.49 0.54
N VAL A 126 -20.27 6.79 0.36
CA VAL A 126 -19.49 7.36 -0.75
C VAL A 126 -18.26 8.02 -0.17
N LEU A 127 -17.09 7.53 -0.56
CA LEU A 127 -15.80 8.10 -0.20
C LEU A 127 -15.33 9.07 -1.28
N GLU A 128 -14.78 10.19 -0.85
CA GLU A 128 -14.11 11.18 -1.68
C GLU A 128 -12.65 11.31 -1.24
N VAL A 129 -11.74 11.24 -2.20
CA VAL A 129 -10.30 11.46 -2.01
C VAL A 129 -9.93 12.81 -2.60
N LEU A 130 -9.42 13.70 -1.75
CA LEU A 130 -8.97 15.04 -2.11
C LEU A 130 -7.45 15.11 -1.95
N GLU A 131 -6.78 15.73 -2.90
CA GLU A 131 -5.39 16.16 -2.80
C GLU A 131 -5.36 17.67 -2.62
N THR A 132 -4.62 18.14 -1.61
CA THR A 132 -4.44 19.57 -1.33
C THR A 132 -2.98 19.94 -1.44
N ASN A 133 -2.66 20.95 -2.25
CA ASN A 133 -1.29 21.41 -2.44
C ASN A 133 -0.83 22.36 -1.30
N ALA A 134 0.45 22.75 -1.30
CA ALA A 134 1.02 23.67 -0.30
C ALA A 134 0.39 25.08 -0.31
N LEU A 135 -0.29 25.48 -1.39
CA LEU A 135 -1.03 26.74 -1.49
C LEU A 135 -2.44 26.63 -0.89
N GLY A 136 -2.86 25.44 -0.48
CA GLY A 136 -4.19 25.16 0.06
C GLY A 136 -5.25 24.91 -1.01
N GLU A 137 -4.86 24.73 -2.27
CA GLU A 137 -5.80 24.40 -3.34
C GLU A 137 -6.06 22.90 -3.34
N SER A 138 -7.34 22.51 -3.30
CA SER A 138 -7.77 21.11 -3.26
C SER A 138 -8.35 20.65 -4.60
N THR A 139 -7.99 19.44 -5.02
CA THR A 139 -8.52 18.79 -6.21
C THR A 139 -9.07 17.41 -5.85
N THR A 140 -10.26 17.06 -6.34
CA THR A 140 -10.82 15.71 -6.17
C THR A 140 -10.09 14.74 -7.07
N GLN A 141 -9.42 13.75 -6.47
CA GLN A 141 -8.75 12.68 -7.21
C GLN A 141 -9.70 11.56 -7.62
N SER A 142 -10.57 11.14 -6.69
CA SER A 142 -11.52 10.06 -6.93
C SER A 142 -12.73 10.15 -6.02
N LYS A 143 -13.82 9.54 -6.49
CA LYS A 143 -14.98 9.19 -5.66
C LYS A 143 -15.33 7.74 -5.88
N ILE A 144 -15.58 7.02 -4.80
CA ILE A 144 -15.93 5.60 -4.84
C ILE A 144 -17.15 5.33 -3.96
N GLU A 145 -18.05 4.48 -4.43
CA GLU A 145 -19.10 3.90 -3.61
C GLU A 145 -18.53 2.65 -2.92
N VAL A 146 -18.81 2.48 -1.63
CA VAL A 146 -18.30 1.38 -0.82
C VAL A 146 -19.43 0.73 -0.04
N TRP A 147 -19.47 -0.60 -0.09
CA TRP A 147 -20.13 -1.45 0.88
C TRP A 147 -19.07 -2.30 1.56
N ALA A 148 -19.08 -2.38 2.89
CA ALA A 148 -18.17 -3.25 3.61
C ALA A 148 -18.78 -3.78 4.90
N ASP A 149 -18.31 -4.93 5.35
CA ASP A 149 -18.72 -5.51 6.63
C ASP A 149 -17.53 -5.81 7.55
N LYS A 150 -17.86 -6.12 8.80
CA LYS A 150 -16.88 -6.48 9.84
C LYS A 150 -16.14 -7.80 9.57
N GLU A 151 -16.58 -8.59 8.59
CA GLU A 151 -15.93 -9.85 8.18
C GLU A 151 -14.85 -9.60 7.11
N GLY A 152 -14.64 -8.33 6.73
CA GLY A 152 -13.65 -7.93 5.72
C GLY A 152 -14.15 -8.10 4.28
N ARG A 153 -15.44 -8.41 4.08
CA ARG A 153 -16.02 -8.46 2.73
C ARG A 153 -16.40 -7.05 2.30
N TYR A 154 -16.22 -6.76 1.02
CA TYR A 154 -16.57 -5.46 0.49
C TYR A 154 -16.92 -5.50 -1.00
N TYR A 155 -17.63 -4.46 -1.41
CA TYR A 155 -17.88 -4.08 -2.79
C TYR A 155 -17.51 -2.60 -2.94
N VAL A 156 -16.68 -2.29 -3.93
CA VAL A 156 -16.24 -0.93 -4.24
C VAL A 156 -16.51 -0.65 -5.71
N LYS A 157 -17.08 0.50 -6.01
CA LYS A 157 -17.32 0.97 -7.38
C LYS A 157 -16.82 2.38 -7.56
N GLY A 158 -15.90 2.58 -8.51
CA GLY A 158 -15.42 3.91 -8.83
C GLY A 158 -16.45 4.74 -9.58
N LEU A 159 -16.73 5.94 -9.06
CA LEU A 159 -17.70 6.89 -9.59
C LEU A 159 -17.00 7.98 -10.42
N GLU A 160 -15.84 8.45 -9.94
CA GLU A 160 -15.02 9.52 -10.54
C GLU A 160 -13.52 9.20 -10.42
N GLY A 161 -12.69 9.86 -11.24
CA GLY A 161 -11.24 9.71 -11.22
C GLY A 161 -10.71 8.52 -12.03
N SER A 162 -9.48 8.09 -11.72
CA SER A 162 -8.79 6.99 -12.41
C SER A 162 -9.50 5.64 -12.27
N GLN A 163 -10.23 5.43 -11.16
CA GLN A 163 -10.99 4.21 -10.89
C GLN A 163 -12.41 4.24 -11.46
N LYS A 164 -12.80 5.27 -12.24
CA LYS A 164 -14.18 5.39 -12.74
C LYS A 164 -14.62 4.12 -13.49
N ASN A 165 -15.75 3.57 -13.06
CA ASN A 165 -16.37 2.31 -13.50
C ASN A 165 -15.63 1.01 -13.14
N LEU A 166 -14.46 1.06 -12.50
CA LEU A 166 -13.82 -0.12 -11.94
C LEU A 166 -14.67 -0.63 -10.77
N ILE A 167 -14.95 -1.93 -10.74
CA ILE A 167 -15.63 -2.58 -9.62
C ILE A 167 -14.67 -3.57 -9.00
N THR A 168 -14.40 -3.44 -7.70
CA THR A 168 -13.62 -4.40 -6.92
C THR A 168 -14.51 -5.04 -5.88
N VAL A 169 -14.49 -6.37 -5.79
CA VAL A 169 -15.28 -7.12 -4.81
C VAL A 169 -14.39 -8.13 -4.11
N ASN A 170 -14.52 -8.23 -2.80
CA ASN A 170 -13.92 -9.28 -1.98
C ASN A 170 -15.03 -9.97 -1.19
N ASP A 171 -15.27 -11.27 -1.45
CA ASP A 171 -16.30 -12.06 -0.76
C ASP A 171 -15.77 -12.80 0.48
N GLY A 172 -14.51 -12.57 0.85
CA GLY A 172 -13.78 -13.23 1.92
C GLY A 172 -13.11 -14.54 1.51
N LYS A 173 -13.43 -15.07 0.31
CA LYS A 173 -12.79 -16.27 -0.26
C LYS A 173 -11.99 -15.94 -1.51
N ARG A 174 -12.50 -15.05 -2.34
CA ARG A 174 -11.91 -14.59 -3.59
C ARG A 174 -12.09 -13.08 -3.70
N LYS A 175 -11.21 -12.47 -4.47
CA LYS A 175 -11.33 -11.09 -4.90
C LYS A 175 -11.38 -11.04 -6.41
N TRP A 176 -12.18 -10.13 -6.96
CA TRP A 176 -12.18 -9.89 -8.39
C TRP A 176 -12.37 -8.42 -8.72
N GLN A 177 -11.84 -8.03 -9.88
CA GLN A 177 -11.99 -6.72 -10.45
C GLN A 177 -12.68 -6.81 -11.81
N VAL A 178 -13.84 -6.18 -11.93
CA VAL A 178 -14.54 -6.04 -13.19
C VAL A 178 -14.07 -4.75 -13.85
N GLN A 179 -13.52 -4.88 -15.06
CA GLN A 179 -13.00 -3.80 -15.88
C GLN A 179 -13.89 -3.60 -17.12
N PRO A 180 -14.89 -2.70 -17.05
CA PRO A 180 -15.91 -2.63 -18.10
C PRO A 180 -15.42 -2.12 -19.45
N LYS A 181 -14.35 -1.32 -19.49
CA LYS A 181 -13.81 -0.79 -20.75
C LYS A 181 -13.10 -1.89 -21.54
N GLU A 182 -12.34 -2.72 -20.84
CA GLU A 182 -11.53 -3.83 -21.35
C GLU A 182 -12.39 -5.08 -21.58
N LYS A 183 -13.56 -5.16 -20.90
CA LYS A 183 -14.42 -6.34 -20.83
C LYS A 183 -13.71 -7.53 -20.22
N GLU A 184 -12.99 -7.29 -19.13
CA GLU A 184 -12.24 -8.31 -18.41
C GLU A 184 -12.69 -8.40 -16.95
N VAL A 185 -12.57 -9.59 -16.38
CA VAL A 185 -12.73 -9.85 -14.96
C VAL A 185 -11.43 -10.47 -14.47
N GLU A 186 -10.64 -9.70 -13.72
CA GLU A 186 -9.41 -10.20 -13.11
C GLU A 186 -9.73 -10.83 -11.75
N VAL A 187 -9.23 -12.05 -11.53
CA VAL A 187 -9.48 -12.82 -10.31
C VAL A 187 -8.19 -12.92 -9.50
N PHE A 188 -8.31 -12.67 -8.19
CA PHE A 188 -7.24 -12.64 -7.22
C PHE A 188 -7.61 -13.46 -5.98
N THR A 189 -6.59 -13.79 -5.19
CA THR A 189 -6.77 -14.31 -3.85
C THR A 189 -7.35 -13.23 -2.94
N ALA A 190 -8.20 -13.62 -1.98
CA ALA A 190 -8.76 -12.68 -1.00
C ALA A 190 -7.71 -12.12 -0.04
N PHE A 191 -6.64 -12.89 0.24
CA PHE A 191 -5.51 -12.46 1.07
C PHE A 191 -4.17 -12.77 0.36
N PRO A 192 -3.18 -11.87 0.41
CA PRO A 192 -3.27 -10.50 0.92
C PRO A 192 -4.16 -9.62 0.03
N ASP A 193 -4.61 -8.47 0.55
CA ASP A 193 -5.51 -7.58 -0.18
C ASP A 193 -4.87 -6.21 -0.54
N PRO A 194 -4.02 -6.16 -1.58
CA PRO A 194 -3.43 -4.91 -2.07
C PRO A 194 -4.43 -3.94 -2.71
N TYR A 195 -5.69 -4.35 -2.94
CA TYR A 195 -6.70 -3.54 -3.64
C TYR A 195 -7.85 -3.11 -2.72
N SER A 196 -7.67 -3.25 -1.40
CA SER A 196 -8.57 -2.66 -0.43
C SER A 196 -8.66 -1.14 -0.63
N PHE A 197 -9.83 -0.57 -0.37
CA PHE A 197 -10.07 0.84 -0.61
C PHE A 197 -9.41 1.72 0.46
N THR A 198 -9.07 2.94 0.08
CA THR A 198 -8.45 3.91 0.98
C THR A 198 -9.48 4.37 2.02
N PHE A 199 -9.21 4.11 3.30
CA PHE A 199 -10.05 4.45 4.47
C PHE A 199 -11.19 3.47 4.80
N GLU A 200 -10.84 2.20 5.02
CA GLU A 200 -11.72 1.23 5.69
C GLU A 200 -11.82 1.52 7.20
N ILE A 201 -13.06 1.63 7.72
CA ILE A 201 -13.31 2.00 9.12
C ILE A 201 -12.66 1.03 10.11
N GLY A 202 -12.77 -0.28 9.87
CA GLY A 202 -12.21 -1.30 10.75
C GLY A 202 -10.69 -1.18 10.88
N LYS A 203 -10.01 -1.03 9.74
CA LYS A 203 -8.57 -0.83 9.65
C LYS A 203 -8.11 0.45 10.34
N GLU A 204 -8.79 1.57 10.12
CA GLU A 204 -8.43 2.83 10.80
C GLU A 204 -8.49 2.69 12.33
N ILE A 205 -9.51 2.00 12.85
CA ILE A 205 -9.65 1.80 14.30
C ILE A 205 -8.49 0.98 14.85
N GLU A 206 -8.03 -0.02 14.09
CA GLU A 206 -6.85 -0.82 14.44
C GLU A 206 -5.57 0.02 14.39
N ASP A 207 -5.40 0.87 13.37
CA ASP A 207 -4.26 1.80 13.25
C ASP A 207 -4.22 2.75 14.46
N MET A 208 -5.36 3.33 14.84
CA MET A 208 -5.48 4.19 16.02
C MET A 208 -5.12 3.46 17.31
N LYS A 209 -5.53 2.20 17.45
CA LYS A 209 -5.26 1.36 18.63
C LYS A 209 -3.78 0.99 18.76
N ASN A 210 -3.13 0.73 17.63
CA ASN A 210 -1.72 0.33 17.57
C ASN A 210 -0.76 1.53 17.52
N SER A 211 -1.30 2.76 17.42
CA SER A 211 -0.53 4.00 17.42
C SER A 211 0.26 4.23 18.72
N ILE A 212 1.33 5.02 18.65
CA ILE A 212 2.12 5.41 19.82
C ILE A 212 1.30 6.32 20.73
N LYS A 213 0.53 7.23 20.13
CA LYS A 213 -0.24 8.24 20.85
C LYS A 213 -1.45 8.69 20.05
N THR A 214 -2.56 8.91 20.75
CA THR A 214 -3.72 9.64 20.22
C THR A 214 -4.00 10.86 21.10
N GLN A 215 -4.44 11.96 20.48
CA GLN A 215 -4.75 13.20 21.18
C GLN A 215 -5.95 13.90 20.55
N VAL A 216 -6.95 14.24 21.35
CA VAL A 216 -8.06 15.11 20.91
C VAL A 216 -7.53 16.54 20.76
N ILE A 217 -7.70 17.13 19.58
CA ILE A 217 -7.16 18.46 19.24
C ILE A 217 -8.23 19.50 18.88
N GLY A 218 -9.49 19.10 18.72
CA GLY A 218 -10.58 20.02 18.42
C GLY A 218 -11.87 19.33 18.03
N ASP A 219 -12.82 20.11 17.54
CA ASP A 219 -14.09 19.67 16.99
C ASP A 219 -14.32 20.37 15.65
N ASP A 220 -15.08 19.74 14.75
CA ASP A 220 -15.39 20.24 13.41
C ASP A 220 -16.64 19.52 12.86
N THR A 221 -17.07 19.87 11.65
CA THR A 221 -18.22 19.24 10.97
C THR A 221 -17.78 18.53 9.71
N VAL A 222 -18.16 17.26 9.55
CA VAL A 222 -17.92 16.47 8.33
C VAL A 222 -19.26 15.94 7.83
N ALA A 223 -19.58 16.19 6.55
CA ALA A 223 -20.85 15.78 5.94
C ALA A 223 -22.10 16.17 6.75
N GLY A 224 -22.07 17.34 7.40
CA GLY A 224 -23.17 17.83 8.25
C GLY A 224 -23.28 17.17 9.63
N ARG A 225 -22.33 16.30 10.02
CA ARG A 225 -22.26 15.67 11.34
C ARG A 225 -21.20 16.33 12.22
N ASP A 226 -21.53 16.52 13.50
CA ASP A 226 -20.56 17.03 14.48
C ASP A 226 -19.51 15.96 14.79
N THR A 227 -18.24 16.33 14.70
CA THR A 227 -17.11 15.43 14.89
C THR A 227 -16.11 15.97 15.90
N THR A 228 -15.34 15.05 16.49
CA THR A 228 -14.15 15.37 17.27
C THR A 228 -12.91 14.99 16.46
N ILE A 229 -11.94 15.91 16.40
CA ILE A 229 -10.67 15.71 15.70
C ILE A 229 -9.67 15.06 16.65
N ILE A 230 -9.13 13.93 16.22
CA ILE A 230 -8.05 13.21 16.89
C ILE A 230 -6.80 13.28 16.02
N GLU A 231 -5.70 13.72 16.61
CA GLU A 231 -4.37 13.52 16.06
C GLU A 231 -3.85 12.15 16.48
N VAL A 232 -3.38 11.37 15.51
CA VAL A 232 -2.84 10.02 15.68
C VAL A 232 -1.36 10.06 15.33
N THR A 233 -0.51 9.62 16.27
CA THR A 233 0.93 9.44 16.06
C THR A 233 1.20 7.95 15.82
N PRO A 234 1.38 7.51 14.56
CA PRO A 234 1.59 6.10 14.23
C PRO A 234 2.95 5.59 14.73
N GLN A 235 3.18 4.27 14.66
CA GLN A 235 4.48 3.66 14.98
C GLN A 235 5.58 4.09 14.01
N GLY A 236 5.22 4.37 12.75
CA GLY A 236 6.10 4.91 11.72
C GLY A 236 5.32 5.88 10.82
N GLY A 237 6.03 6.83 10.22
CA GLY A 237 5.43 7.93 9.45
C GLY A 237 5.08 9.16 10.30
N LYS A 238 4.48 10.16 9.65
CA LYS A 238 4.10 11.43 10.30
C LYS A 238 2.74 11.33 10.99
N PRO A 239 2.50 12.12 12.06
CA PRO A 239 1.17 12.24 12.65
C PRO A 239 0.12 12.66 11.63
N TYR A 240 -1.08 12.12 11.75
CA TYR A 240 -2.21 12.40 10.88
C TYR A 240 -3.47 12.67 11.71
N ARG A 241 -4.54 13.14 11.08
CA ARG A 241 -5.78 13.50 11.77
C ARG A 241 -6.94 12.63 11.34
N VAL A 242 -7.83 12.34 12.28
CA VAL A 242 -9.07 11.59 12.06
C VAL A 242 -10.23 12.34 12.71
N TRP A 243 -11.35 12.45 12.00
CA TRP A 243 -12.58 13.07 12.51
C TRP A 243 -13.54 11.95 12.91
N ILE A 244 -13.90 11.90 14.19
CA ILE A 244 -14.79 10.90 14.76
C ILE A 244 -16.17 11.51 14.97
N ASP A 245 -17.20 10.92 14.38
CA ASP A 245 -18.60 11.30 14.58
C ASP A 245 -18.97 11.27 16.08
N LYS A 246 -19.50 12.38 16.60
CA LYS A 246 -19.92 12.46 18.00
C LYS A 246 -21.14 11.60 18.29
N GLU A 247 -21.98 11.29 17.30
CA GLU A 247 -23.15 10.46 17.50
C GLU A 247 -22.79 8.97 17.41
N THR A 248 -22.28 8.53 16.26
CA THR A 248 -22.03 7.10 15.99
C THR A 248 -20.69 6.60 16.52
N LYS A 249 -19.77 7.52 16.87
CA LYS A 249 -18.36 7.24 17.20
C LYS A 249 -17.56 6.64 16.04
N MET A 250 -18.02 6.76 14.81
CA MET A 250 -17.31 6.23 13.63
C MET A 250 -16.38 7.28 13.00
N PRO A 251 -15.20 6.88 12.52
CA PRO A 251 -14.36 7.73 11.69
C PRO A 251 -15.08 8.14 10.41
N LEU A 252 -15.14 9.44 10.12
CA LEU A 252 -15.77 9.99 8.91
C LEU A 252 -14.78 10.62 7.94
N GLN A 253 -13.61 11.04 8.44
CA GLN A 253 -12.55 11.63 7.62
C GLN A 253 -11.17 11.29 8.19
N LYS A 254 -10.20 11.11 7.30
CA LYS A 254 -8.77 11.04 7.59
C LYS A 254 -8.04 12.10 6.78
N GLN A 255 -7.02 12.71 7.36
CA GLN A 255 -6.15 13.66 6.67
C GLN A 255 -4.69 13.38 7.01
N SER A 256 -3.85 13.23 6.00
CA SER A 256 -2.41 13.03 6.16
C SER A 256 -1.71 14.29 6.67
N ALA A 257 -0.46 14.16 7.11
CA ALA A 257 0.43 15.31 7.18
C ALA A 257 0.64 15.93 5.78
N MET A 258 1.03 17.21 5.75
CA MET A 258 1.55 17.85 4.55
C MET A 258 2.95 17.28 4.27
N GLU A 259 3.12 16.66 3.10
CA GLU A 259 4.33 15.97 2.70
C GLU A 259 4.56 16.17 1.20
N TYR A 260 5.75 16.65 0.82
CA TYR A 260 6.08 17.07 -0.56
C TYR A 260 5.08 18.03 -1.16
N SER A 261 4.61 18.98 -0.35
CA SER A 261 3.60 19.95 -0.74
C SER A 261 2.26 19.32 -1.10
N LEU A 262 2.01 18.07 -0.71
CA LEU A 262 0.74 17.36 -0.89
C LEU A 262 0.18 16.93 0.46
N GLN A 263 -1.13 17.05 0.59
CA GLN A 263 -1.90 16.53 1.71
C GLN A 263 -3.13 15.81 1.17
N TYR A 264 -3.33 14.58 1.63
CA TYR A 264 -4.50 13.79 1.27
C TYR A 264 -5.57 13.91 2.34
N THR A 265 -6.80 14.19 1.91
CA THR A 265 -8.00 14.09 2.75
C THR A 265 -8.93 13.05 2.14
N VAL A 266 -9.27 12.02 2.92
CA VAL A 266 -10.22 10.98 2.54
C VAL A 266 -11.42 11.11 3.45
N ARG A 267 -12.63 11.28 2.90
CA ARG A 267 -13.84 11.50 3.69
C ARG A 267 -15.05 10.77 3.15
N TYR A 268 -15.92 10.33 4.04
CA TYR A 268 -17.28 9.93 3.69
C TYR A 268 -18.11 11.19 3.47
N ILE A 269 -18.59 11.40 2.25
CA ILE A 269 -19.57 12.47 1.96
C ILE A 269 -21.00 12.02 2.30
N ASP A 270 -21.21 10.71 2.40
CA ASP A 270 -22.42 10.06 2.88
C ASP A 270 -22.04 8.68 3.47
N ILE A 271 -22.70 8.28 4.56
CA ILE A 271 -22.50 6.97 5.19
C ILE A 271 -23.67 6.54 6.07
N ASP A 272 -24.11 5.30 5.83
CA ASP A 272 -25.15 4.59 6.56
C ASP A 272 -24.62 3.25 7.11
N PHE A 273 -25.19 2.81 8.23
CA PHE A 273 -24.84 1.55 8.89
C PHE A 273 -25.96 0.53 8.71
N GLU A 274 -25.59 -0.61 8.15
CA GLU A 274 -26.51 -1.63 7.64
C GLU A 274 -26.33 -2.96 8.35
N GLU A 275 -27.35 -3.82 8.24
CA GLU A 275 -27.32 -5.15 8.87
C GLU A 275 -26.40 -6.14 8.14
N ALA A 276 -26.19 -5.96 6.83
CA ALA A 276 -25.33 -6.78 5.99
C ALA A 276 -25.02 -6.09 4.65
N VAL A 277 -23.92 -6.49 4.00
CA VAL A 277 -23.69 -6.20 2.57
C VAL A 277 -24.69 -7.02 1.74
N PRO A 278 -25.39 -6.43 0.75
CA PRO A 278 -26.27 -7.15 -0.15
C PRO A 278 -25.57 -8.34 -0.82
N LYS A 279 -26.19 -9.52 -0.74
CA LYS A 279 -25.58 -10.79 -1.20
C LYS A 279 -25.30 -10.77 -2.71
N GLU A 280 -26.10 -10.03 -3.46
CA GLU A 280 -25.99 -9.87 -4.89
C GLU A 280 -24.71 -9.13 -5.28
N LEU A 281 -24.24 -8.19 -4.44
CA LEU A 281 -22.99 -7.45 -4.66
C LEU A 281 -21.75 -8.31 -4.42
N LEU A 282 -21.87 -9.33 -3.57
CA LEU A 282 -20.81 -10.29 -3.24
C LEU A 282 -20.89 -11.58 -4.07
N SER A 283 -21.79 -11.65 -5.06
CA SER A 283 -21.96 -12.85 -5.88
C SER A 283 -21.03 -12.81 -7.08
N TYR A 284 -20.06 -13.72 -7.13
CA TYR A 284 -19.15 -13.84 -8.27
C TYR A 284 -19.92 -14.23 -9.53
N SER A 285 -19.76 -13.41 -10.58
CA SER A 285 -20.21 -13.74 -11.93
C SER A 285 -19.35 -13.03 -12.97
N VAL A 286 -19.14 -13.68 -14.11
CA VAL A 286 -18.48 -13.07 -15.27
C VAL A 286 -19.58 -12.51 -16.18
N PRO A 287 -19.66 -11.18 -16.37
CA PRO A 287 -20.70 -10.60 -17.22
C PRO A 287 -20.64 -11.14 -18.65
N LYS A 288 -21.79 -11.20 -19.31
CA LYS A 288 -21.87 -11.72 -20.69
C LYS A 288 -20.95 -10.91 -21.62
N GLY A 289 -20.06 -11.60 -22.32
CA GLY A 289 -19.10 -10.99 -23.25
C GLY A 289 -17.83 -10.48 -22.59
N PHE A 290 -17.63 -10.74 -21.29
CA PHE A 290 -16.37 -10.48 -20.60
C PHE A 290 -15.49 -11.74 -20.61
N LYS A 291 -14.18 -11.53 -20.52
CA LYS A 291 -13.17 -12.57 -20.39
C LYS A 291 -12.69 -12.64 -18.93
N GLU A 292 -12.65 -13.84 -18.37
CA GLU A 292 -12.00 -14.06 -17.06
C GLU A 292 -10.48 -14.14 -17.23
N ILE A 293 -9.74 -13.44 -16.39
CA ILE A 293 -8.29 -13.44 -16.30
C ILE A 293 -7.90 -13.92 -14.90
N ASN A 294 -7.28 -15.09 -14.81
CA ASN A 294 -6.77 -15.66 -13.57
C ASN A 294 -5.31 -16.10 -13.77
N THR A 295 -4.37 -15.27 -13.32
CA THR A 295 -2.94 -15.47 -13.54
C THR A 295 -2.28 -16.38 -12.51
N ASN A 296 -2.95 -16.63 -11.37
CA ASN A 296 -2.48 -17.55 -10.33
C ASN A 296 -3.63 -18.46 -9.90
N PRO A 297 -4.06 -19.41 -10.75
CA PRO A 297 -5.18 -20.29 -10.45
C PRO A 297 -4.82 -21.22 -9.27
N GLU A 298 -5.48 -21.01 -8.14
CA GLU A 298 -5.39 -21.87 -6.98
C GLU A 298 -6.40 -23.01 -7.08
N GLN A 299 -5.93 -24.24 -7.01
CA GLN A 299 -6.79 -25.41 -6.85
C GLN A 299 -6.92 -25.71 -5.35
N VAL A 300 -8.10 -25.43 -4.78
CA VAL A 300 -8.44 -25.85 -3.41
C VAL A 300 -8.58 -27.36 -3.38
N VAL A 301 -7.94 -28.00 -2.41
CA VAL A 301 -7.92 -29.45 -2.23
C VAL A 301 -8.55 -29.83 -0.89
N ASN A 302 -9.07 -31.06 -0.80
CA ASN A 302 -9.77 -31.53 0.40
C ASN A 302 -8.88 -32.34 1.35
N SER A 303 -7.68 -32.73 0.93
CA SER A 303 -6.74 -33.48 1.77
C SER A 303 -5.27 -33.20 1.44
N LEU A 304 -4.39 -33.60 2.37
CA LEU A 304 -2.93 -33.51 2.18
C LEU A 304 -2.45 -34.49 1.10
N GLU A 305 -3.13 -35.62 0.92
CA GLU A 305 -2.86 -36.59 -0.14
C GLU A 305 -3.13 -35.98 -1.52
N GLU A 306 -4.26 -35.29 -1.68
CA GLU A 306 -4.59 -34.59 -2.93
C GLU A 306 -3.56 -33.48 -3.21
N ALA A 307 -3.19 -32.70 -2.19
CA ALA A 307 -2.12 -31.70 -2.31
C ALA A 307 -0.80 -32.34 -2.78
N LYS A 308 -0.44 -33.49 -2.20
CA LYS A 308 0.77 -34.24 -2.52
C LYS A 308 0.78 -34.78 -3.94
N GLU A 309 -0.35 -35.31 -4.42
CA GLU A 309 -0.47 -35.81 -5.80
C GLU A 309 -0.24 -34.70 -6.83
N ILE A 310 -0.75 -33.51 -6.56
CA ILE A 310 -0.63 -32.36 -7.47
C ILE A 310 0.76 -31.72 -7.40
N ALA A 311 1.29 -31.50 -6.19
CA ALA A 311 2.54 -30.80 -5.96
C ALA A 311 3.78 -31.71 -6.10
N GLY A 312 3.61 -33.01 -5.95
CA GLY A 312 4.68 -34.01 -6.05
C GLY A 312 5.58 -34.09 -4.81
N PHE A 313 5.12 -33.61 -3.65
CA PHE A 313 5.75 -33.76 -2.34
C PHE A 313 4.70 -33.73 -1.22
N THR A 314 5.01 -34.33 -0.08
CA THR A 314 4.12 -34.31 1.08
C THR A 314 4.20 -32.92 1.75
N PRO A 315 3.10 -32.16 1.85
CA PRO A 315 3.10 -30.90 2.60
C PRO A 315 3.44 -31.12 4.06
N LYS A 316 4.25 -30.23 4.63
CA LYS A 316 4.35 -30.10 6.08
C LYS A 316 3.10 -29.36 6.59
N ILE A 317 2.73 -29.63 7.84
CA ILE A 317 1.61 -28.97 8.51
C ILE A 317 2.10 -28.38 9.81
N VAL A 318 1.50 -27.26 10.20
CA VAL A 318 1.81 -26.61 11.47
C VAL A 318 1.24 -27.45 12.61
N GLU A 319 2.12 -28.10 13.37
CA GLU A 319 1.74 -28.78 14.61
C GLU A 319 1.42 -27.74 15.70
N ASN A 320 0.41 -28.02 16.53
CA ASN A 320 0.00 -27.13 17.63
C ASN A 320 -0.30 -25.69 17.17
N VAL A 321 -1.10 -25.55 16.11
CA VAL A 321 -1.69 -24.26 15.72
C VAL A 321 -2.24 -23.59 16.98
N SER A 322 -1.84 -22.34 17.22
CA SER A 322 -2.33 -21.55 18.36
C SER A 322 -3.85 -21.69 18.48
N GLU A 323 -4.38 -21.84 19.69
CA GLU A 323 -5.83 -21.95 19.91
C GLU A 323 -6.63 -20.77 19.33
N SER A 324 -5.96 -19.66 19.01
CA SER A 324 -6.55 -18.49 18.36
C SER A 324 -6.79 -18.66 16.85
N PHE A 325 -6.22 -19.67 16.19
CA PHE A 325 -6.34 -19.89 14.75
C PHE A 325 -6.93 -21.25 14.40
N THR A 326 -7.54 -21.31 13.22
CA THR A 326 -7.97 -22.56 12.58
C THR A 326 -7.47 -22.61 11.15
N GLN A 327 -7.08 -23.81 10.69
CA GLN A 327 -6.80 -24.03 9.28
C GLN A 327 -8.09 -23.84 8.48
N ASN A 328 -8.08 -22.92 7.53
CA ASN A 328 -9.22 -22.59 6.69
C ASN A 328 -9.29 -23.48 5.45
N ASN A 329 -8.19 -23.56 4.69
CA ASN A 329 -8.11 -24.41 3.51
C ASN A 329 -6.65 -24.73 3.12
N ILE A 330 -6.51 -25.70 2.21
CA ILE A 330 -5.26 -26.00 1.51
C ILE A 330 -5.52 -25.80 0.02
N SER A 331 -4.55 -25.23 -0.68
CA SER A 331 -4.59 -25.03 -2.11
C SER A 331 -3.24 -25.32 -2.75
N VAL A 332 -3.25 -25.64 -4.05
CA VAL A 332 -2.05 -25.84 -4.85
C VAL A 332 -2.08 -24.90 -6.05
N ILE A 333 -0.96 -24.22 -6.27
CA ILE A 333 -0.72 -23.38 -7.45
C ILE A 333 -0.07 -24.29 -8.50
N ASN A 334 -0.90 -24.79 -9.42
CA ASN A 334 -0.62 -25.99 -10.21
C ASN A 334 0.61 -25.90 -11.11
N ASP A 335 0.82 -24.74 -11.74
CA ASP A 335 1.93 -24.44 -12.64
C ASP A 335 3.25 -24.30 -11.87
N LYS A 336 3.21 -23.71 -10.67
CA LYS A 336 4.40 -23.45 -9.85
C LYS A 336 4.71 -24.56 -8.84
N LYS A 337 3.79 -25.51 -8.66
CA LYS A 337 3.86 -26.60 -7.68
C LYS A 337 4.11 -26.08 -6.26
N ILE A 338 3.40 -25.00 -5.90
CA ILE A 338 3.44 -24.40 -4.57
C ILE A 338 2.22 -24.85 -3.80
N ILE A 339 2.43 -25.37 -2.59
CA ILE A 339 1.35 -25.65 -1.64
C ILE A 339 1.14 -24.41 -0.80
N LYS A 340 -0.13 -24.03 -0.62
CA LYS A 340 -0.55 -22.89 0.17
C LYS A 340 -1.58 -23.34 1.20
N ILE A 341 -1.25 -23.14 2.48
CA ILE A 341 -2.10 -23.49 3.62
C ILE A 341 -2.53 -22.19 4.29
N ASN A 342 -3.83 -21.94 4.31
CA ASN A 342 -4.40 -20.72 4.86
C ASN A 342 -4.94 -20.98 6.27
N TYR A 343 -4.57 -20.13 7.21
CA TYR A 343 -5.05 -20.10 8.59
C TYR A 343 -5.73 -18.77 8.86
N VAL A 344 -6.81 -18.81 9.62
CA VAL A 344 -7.59 -17.64 9.99
C VAL A 344 -7.80 -17.61 11.49
N SER A 345 -7.72 -16.43 12.10
CA SER A 345 -8.03 -16.26 13.52
C SER A 345 -9.53 -16.46 13.79
N LYS A 346 -9.89 -16.83 15.02
CA LYS A 346 -11.30 -17.05 15.43
C LYS A 346 -12.21 -15.84 15.23
N ASP A 347 -11.64 -14.63 15.22
CA ASP A 347 -12.35 -13.38 14.96
C ASP A 347 -12.33 -12.96 13.47
N ASN A 348 -11.76 -13.78 12.60
CA ASN A 348 -11.60 -13.56 11.15
C ASN A 348 -10.79 -12.34 10.73
N LYS A 349 -10.02 -11.74 11.65
CA LYS A 349 -9.24 -10.52 11.39
C LYS A 349 -7.82 -10.77 10.92
N LYS A 350 -7.22 -11.88 11.38
CA LYS A 350 -5.84 -12.23 11.06
C LYS A 350 -5.81 -13.44 10.14
N ASN A 351 -5.01 -13.31 9.10
CA ASN A 351 -4.73 -14.35 8.14
C ASN A 351 -3.25 -14.69 8.21
N ILE A 352 -2.96 -15.98 8.23
CA ILE A 352 -1.61 -16.52 8.11
C ILE A 352 -1.60 -17.51 6.95
N VAL A 353 -0.61 -17.38 6.08
CA VAL A 353 -0.40 -18.23 4.93
C VAL A 353 0.94 -18.92 5.09
N VAL A 354 0.93 -20.24 5.00
CA VAL A 354 2.14 -21.05 4.86
C VAL A 354 2.27 -21.44 3.40
N LEU A 355 3.40 -21.11 2.79
CA LEU A 355 3.77 -21.52 1.44
C LEU A 355 4.91 -22.52 1.50
N GLU A 356 4.80 -23.56 0.67
CA GLU A 356 5.84 -24.59 0.53
C GLU A 356 6.13 -24.87 -0.94
N LYS A 357 7.40 -25.00 -1.29
CA LYS A 357 7.85 -25.35 -2.64
C LYS A 357 9.12 -26.17 -2.56
N LYS A 358 9.35 -27.08 -3.52
CA LYS A 358 10.69 -27.65 -3.72
C LYS A 358 11.68 -26.55 -4.11
N SER A 359 12.80 -26.48 -3.39
CA SER A 359 13.87 -25.56 -3.73
C SER A 359 14.59 -26.04 -4.99
N THR A 360 14.86 -25.10 -5.91
CA THR A 360 15.61 -25.35 -7.15
C THR A 360 16.89 -24.52 -7.20
N GLU A 361 17.04 -23.56 -6.29
CA GLU A 361 18.11 -22.57 -6.26
C GLU A 361 18.56 -22.36 -4.82
N LYS A 362 19.81 -21.94 -4.65
CA LYS A 362 20.34 -21.64 -3.32
C LYS A 362 19.61 -20.43 -2.72
N PHE A 363 19.23 -20.52 -1.45
CA PHE A 363 18.59 -19.43 -0.74
C PHE A 363 19.40 -18.13 -0.84
N LYS A 364 18.76 -17.10 -1.39
CA LYS A 364 19.28 -15.72 -1.47
C LYS A 364 18.24 -14.79 -0.82
N PRO A 365 18.55 -14.20 0.36
CA PRO A 365 17.69 -13.20 0.94
C PRO A 365 17.78 -11.87 0.19
N ALA A 366 16.72 -11.08 0.23
CA ALA A 366 16.73 -9.69 -0.23
C ALA A 366 17.71 -8.85 0.61
N SER A 367 18.39 -7.88 0.00
CA SER A 367 19.38 -7.02 0.65
C SER A 367 18.81 -6.22 1.81
N MET A 368 17.57 -5.74 1.65
CA MET A 368 16.87 -4.93 2.65
C MET A 368 16.27 -5.76 3.80
N ALA A 369 16.22 -7.09 3.65
CA ALA A 369 15.58 -7.95 4.63
C ALA A 369 16.38 -8.07 5.93
N VAL A 370 15.65 -8.17 7.03
CA VAL A 370 16.20 -8.57 8.32
C VAL A 370 16.54 -10.06 8.24
N LEU A 371 17.64 -10.47 8.86
CA LEU A 371 18.11 -11.85 8.87
C LEU A 371 17.95 -12.47 10.26
N GLY A 372 17.33 -13.65 10.29
CA GLY A 372 17.24 -14.53 11.46
C GLY A 372 17.78 -15.92 11.15
N LYS A 373 17.52 -16.87 12.06
CA LYS A 373 17.84 -18.29 11.87
C LYS A 373 16.68 -19.20 12.20
N ILE A 374 16.51 -20.25 11.40
CA ILE A 374 15.59 -21.36 11.64
C ILE A 374 16.37 -22.65 11.42
N ASN A 375 16.54 -23.47 12.46
CA ASN A 375 17.35 -24.68 12.44
C ASN A 375 18.76 -24.48 11.86
N ASN A 376 19.41 -23.38 12.25
CA ASN A 376 20.71 -22.89 11.74
C ASN A 376 20.72 -22.46 10.25
N ASN A 377 19.61 -22.59 9.53
CA ASN A 377 19.47 -22.01 8.20
C ASN A 377 19.17 -20.51 8.32
N VAL A 378 19.67 -19.73 7.36
CA VAL A 378 19.34 -18.30 7.28
C VAL A 378 17.85 -18.15 7.00
N ALA A 379 17.20 -17.30 7.77
CA ALA A 379 15.82 -16.89 7.56
C ALA A 379 15.77 -15.41 7.15
N GLU A 380 15.00 -15.11 6.12
CA GLU A 380 14.68 -13.76 5.67
C GLU A 380 13.40 -13.29 6.36
N ILE A 381 13.41 -12.08 6.91
CA ILE A 381 12.25 -11.42 7.51
C ILE A 381 12.01 -10.11 6.78
N GLN A 382 10.80 -9.92 6.26
CA GLN A 382 10.37 -8.67 5.63
C GLN A 382 9.11 -8.15 6.32
N SER A 383 9.11 -6.87 6.69
CA SER A 383 7.99 -6.16 7.31
C SER A 383 8.09 -4.66 7.00
N PRO A 384 7.37 -4.15 5.98
CA PRO A 384 6.50 -4.88 5.05
C PRO A 384 7.29 -5.72 4.04
N ILE A 385 6.57 -6.45 3.17
CA ILE A 385 7.18 -7.23 2.08
C ILE A 385 7.48 -6.31 0.90
N GLU A 386 8.77 -6.08 0.64
CA GLU A 386 9.24 -5.20 -0.42
C GLU A 386 9.61 -5.98 -1.68
N SER A 387 10.30 -7.12 -1.51
CA SER A 387 10.69 -8.00 -2.61
C SER A 387 10.03 -9.36 -2.52
N GLN A 388 9.58 -9.86 -3.68
CA GLN A 388 9.13 -11.23 -3.83
C GLN A 388 10.25 -12.06 -4.45
N GLU A 389 10.78 -12.99 -3.68
CA GLU A 389 11.80 -13.92 -4.14
C GLU A 389 11.35 -15.36 -3.84
N GLY A 390 11.87 -16.31 -4.63
CA GLY A 390 11.64 -17.74 -4.44
C GLY A 390 10.17 -18.13 -4.32
N VAL A 391 9.75 -18.67 -3.18
CA VAL A 391 8.36 -19.13 -2.98
C VAL A 391 7.33 -17.98 -2.98
N LEU A 392 7.74 -16.75 -2.66
CA LEU A 392 6.84 -15.58 -2.63
C LEU A 392 6.39 -15.10 -4.01
N GLN A 393 7.24 -15.19 -5.04
CA GLN A 393 6.89 -14.83 -6.44
C GLN A 393 5.73 -15.66 -6.99
N GLY A 394 5.54 -16.85 -6.40
CA GLY A 394 4.53 -17.78 -6.83
C GLY A 394 3.25 -17.79 -6.03
N GLY A 395 3.26 -17.31 -4.77
CA GLY A 395 2.17 -17.51 -3.82
C GLY A 395 1.06 -16.44 -3.79
N GLY A 396 1.27 -15.30 -4.47
CA GLY A 396 0.31 -14.18 -4.49
C GLY A 396 0.96 -12.81 -4.64
N ALA A 397 0.14 -11.75 -4.71
CA ALA A 397 0.58 -10.36 -4.79
C ALA A 397 0.86 -9.78 -3.37
N TYR A 398 1.96 -10.24 -2.77
CA TYR A 398 2.46 -9.80 -1.47
C TYR A 398 3.28 -8.50 -1.48
N SER A 399 4.01 -8.19 -2.56
CA SER A 399 4.81 -6.95 -2.61
C SER A 399 3.89 -5.72 -2.61
N GLY A 400 4.31 -4.68 -1.88
CA GLY A 400 3.57 -3.42 -1.77
C GLY A 400 2.40 -3.46 -0.76
N VAL A 401 2.17 -4.61 -0.11
CA VAL A 401 1.19 -4.72 0.99
C VAL A 401 1.90 -4.34 2.29
N THR A 402 1.52 -3.21 2.87
CA THR A 402 2.27 -2.58 3.97
C THR A 402 1.97 -3.16 5.35
N ASP A 403 0.91 -3.96 5.48
CA ASP A 403 0.40 -4.51 6.75
C ASP A 403 0.65 -6.01 6.92
N ILE A 404 1.51 -6.60 6.07
CA ILE A 404 1.90 -8.00 6.17
C ILE A 404 3.39 -8.15 6.46
N THR A 405 3.70 -9.17 7.26
CA THR A 405 5.06 -9.60 7.56
C THR A 405 5.26 -10.99 6.97
N SER A 406 6.45 -11.27 6.44
CA SER A 406 6.84 -12.61 6.01
C SER A 406 8.14 -13.07 6.65
N VAL A 407 8.23 -14.37 6.91
CA VAL A 407 9.46 -15.08 7.23
C VAL A 407 9.67 -16.19 6.21
N ARG A 408 10.82 -16.20 5.51
CA ARG A 408 11.14 -17.13 4.43
C ARG A 408 12.48 -17.83 4.70
N TRP A 409 12.57 -19.12 4.47
CA TRP A 409 13.82 -19.88 4.64
C TRP A 409 13.83 -21.13 3.76
N GLN A 410 15.01 -21.76 3.63
CA GLN A 410 15.16 -23.07 3.01
C GLN A 410 15.62 -24.12 4.01
N GLU A 411 15.06 -25.31 3.92
CA GLU A 411 15.38 -26.46 4.76
C GLU A 411 15.07 -27.76 4.00
N ASP A 412 15.96 -28.75 4.08
CA ASP A 412 15.78 -30.10 3.52
C ASP A 412 15.39 -30.15 2.03
N GLY A 413 15.88 -29.19 1.22
CA GLY A 413 15.57 -29.12 -0.22
C GLY A 413 14.22 -28.47 -0.53
N PHE A 414 13.58 -27.84 0.45
CA PHE A 414 12.35 -27.07 0.31
C PHE A 414 12.55 -25.62 0.70
N GLU A 415 11.74 -24.74 0.13
CA GLU A 415 11.61 -23.35 0.54
C GLU A 415 10.24 -23.15 1.16
N TYR A 416 10.23 -22.47 2.31
CA TYR A 416 9.05 -22.16 3.08
C TYR A 416 8.91 -20.66 3.22
N ALA A 417 7.67 -20.18 3.26
CA ALA A 417 7.36 -18.84 3.73
C ALA A 417 6.13 -18.85 4.63
N VAL A 418 6.20 -18.15 5.75
CA VAL A 418 5.05 -17.89 6.63
C VAL A 418 4.76 -16.39 6.55
N ILE A 419 3.57 -16.04 6.08
CA ILE A 419 3.14 -14.67 5.80
C ILE A 419 1.88 -14.37 6.61
N GLY A 420 1.75 -13.18 7.18
CA GLY A 420 0.47 -12.79 7.79
C GLY A 420 0.36 -11.31 8.12
N ASN A 421 -0.87 -10.85 8.31
CA ASN A 421 -1.17 -9.51 8.85
C ASN A 421 -1.15 -9.53 10.39
N THR A 422 -0.05 -10.05 10.95
CA THR A 422 0.13 -10.13 12.39
C THR A 422 1.59 -9.91 12.79
N SER A 423 1.86 -9.89 14.09
CA SER A 423 3.19 -9.64 14.64
C SER A 423 4.15 -10.81 14.37
N LEU A 424 5.45 -10.48 14.33
CA LEU A 424 6.51 -11.46 14.13
C LEU A 424 6.52 -12.55 15.21
N GLU A 425 6.15 -12.21 16.46
CA GLU A 425 6.03 -13.17 17.56
C GLU A 425 4.96 -14.23 17.28
N GLU A 426 3.83 -13.83 16.70
CA GLU A 426 2.76 -14.76 16.35
C GLU A 426 3.16 -15.62 15.15
N LEU A 427 3.81 -15.06 14.11
CA LEU A 427 4.38 -15.85 13.01
C LEU A 427 5.44 -16.84 13.50
N THR A 428 6.23 -16.48 14.52
CA THR A 428 7.23 -17.36 15.12
C THR A 428 6.59 -18.63 15.71
N LEU A 429 5.37 -18.55 16.26
CA LEU A 429 4.67 -19.72 16.77
C LEU A 429 4.33 -20.71 15.65
N PHE A 430 3.90 -20.21 14.48
CA PHE A 430 3.62 -21.04 13.31
C PHE A 430 4.88 -21.71 12.78
N ILE A 431 5.99 -20.98 12.73
CA ILE A 431 7.29 -21.51 12.27
C ILE A 431 7.79 -22.61 13.21
N LYS A 432 7.62 -22.44 14.52
CA LYS A 432 7.95 -23.49 15.52
C LYS A 432 7.13 -24.76 15.28
N GLY A 433 5.82 -24.61 15.04
CA GLY A 433 4.95 -25.75 14.72
C GLY A 433 5.28 -26.44 13.40
N LEU A 434 5.96 -25.75 12.47
CA LEU A 434 6.35 -26.31 11.16
C LEU A 434 7.73 -27.01 11.20
N THR A 435 8.66 -26.51 12.02
CA THR A 435 10.08 -26.89 11.97
C THR A 435 10.56 -27.68 13.20
N ASN A 436 9.75 -27.76 14.26
CA ASN A 436 10.02 -28.47 15.52
C ASN A 436 11.41 -28.21 16.14
N GLY A 437 12.04 -27.08 15.81
CA GLY A 437 13.41 -26.79 16.19
C GLY A 437 13.67 -25.34 16.57
N ALA A 438 14.94 -24.94 16.57
CA ALA A 438 15.38 -23.64 17.07
C ALA A 438 15.03 -22.55 16.06
N VAL A 439 14.28 -21.54 16.50
CA VAL A 439 13.98 -20.37 15.68
C VAL A 439 14.33 -19.10 16.44
N GLU A 440 15.28 -18.37 15.86
CA GLU A 440 15.95 -17.19 16.38
C GLU A 440 15.70 -16.04 15.40
N LEU A 441 14.52 -15.42 15.52
CA LEU A 441 14.13 -14.25 14.71
C LEU A 441 14.28 -12.94 15.47
N SER A 442 14.91 -12.98 16.65
CA SER A 442 14.96 -11.82 17.54
C SER A 442 15.80 -10.70 16.96
N LEU A 443 15.21 -9.51 16.86
CA LEU A 443 15.88 -8.24 16.57
C LEU A 443 16.75 -7.73 17.74
N LYS A 444 17.01 -8.56 18.75
CA LYS A 444 17.74 -8.13 19.95
C LYS A 444 19.21 -7.92 19.58
N GLU A 445 19.80 -6.88 20.17
CA GLU A 445 21.23 -6.57 20.06
C GLU A 445 22.04 -7.75 20.62
N GLU A 446 22.41 -8.69 19.76
CA GLU A 446 23.61 -9.49 20.01
C GLU A 446 24.78 -8.53 19.96
N ALA A 447 25.66 -8.58 20.98
CA ALA A 447 26.87 -7.77 21.06
C ALA A 447 27.61 -7.81 19.72
N GLY A 448 27.47 -6.75 18.94
CA GLY A 448 27.94 -6.71 17.56
C GLY A 448 29.46 -6.79 17.51
N ASP A 449 29.97 -7.47 16.49
CA ASP A 449 31.36 -7.32 16.06
C ASP A 449 31.62 -5.83 15.86
N LYS A 450 32.59 -5.26 16.59
CA LYS A 450 32.94 -3.84 16.44
C LYS A 450 33.82 -3.67 15.20
N PRO A 451 33.60 -2.60 14.40
CA PRO A 451 34.45 -2.32 13.26
C PRO A 451 35.90 -2.03 13.71
N LYS A 452 36.88 -2.48 12.92
CA LYS A 452 38.30 -2.11 13.13
C LYS A 452 38.54 -0.61 12.94
N VAL A 453 37.86 -0.01 11.97
CA VAL A 453 37.93 1.43 11.69
C VAL A 453 36.55 2.05 11.86
N LYS A 454 36.43 3.04 12.75
CA LYS A 454 35.19 3.80 12.93
C LYS A 454 35.11 4.93 11.92
N VAL A 455 33.91 5.15 11.39
CA VAL A 455 33.59 6.29 10.54
C VAL A 455 32.86 7.32 11.41
N PRO A 456 33.34 8.57 11.48
CA PRO A 456 32.64 9.62 12.22
C PRO A 456 31.31 9.95 11.53
N VAL A 457 30.26 10.14 12.31
CA VAL A 457 28.92 10.47 11.81
C VAL A 457 28.47 11.81 12.38
N ASP A 458 27.89 12.64 11.51
CA ASP A 458 27.22 13.89 11.89
C ASP A 458 25.70 13.69 11.86
N LEU A 459 25.08 13.65 13.04
CA LEU A 459 23.65 13.40 13.16
C LEU A 459 22.78 14.48 12.53
N GLU A 460 23.25 15.72 12.36
CA GLU A 460 22.46 16.76 11.70
C GLU A 460 22.44 16.54 10.18
N ILE A 461 23.54 16.06 9.60
CA ILE A 461 23.59 15.64 8.20
C ILE A 461 22.66 14.44 8.00
N GLU A 462 22.78 13.38 8.81
CA GLU A 462 21.93 12.19 8.69
C GLU A 462 20.42 12.52 8.83
N LYS A 463 20.05 13.48 9.71
CA LYS A 463 18.67 13.97 9.80
C LYS A 463 18.21 14.66 8.53
N ALA A 464 19.08 15.46 7.89
CA ALA A 464 18.76 16.11 6.63
C ALA A 464 18.63 15.09 5.49
N GLU A 465 19.51 14.09 5.47
CA GLU A 465 19.45 13.00 4.50
C GLU A 465 18.22 12.12 4.66
N GLN A 466 17.83 11.79 5.90
CA GLN A 466 16.58 11.07 6.17
C GLN A 466 15.38 11.84 5.61
N LYS A 467 15.30 13.16 5.86
CA LYS A 467 14.23 14.01 5.30
C LYS A 467 14.25 14.03 3.77
N SER A 468 15.44 14.00 3.18
CA SER A 468 15.60 13.93 1.72
C SER A 468 15.13 12.58 1.18
N VAL A 469 15.38 11.47 1.87
CA VAL A 469 14.94 10.13 1.48
C VAL A 469 13.45 9.96 1.62
N ASP A 470 12.87 10.50 2.69
CA ASP A 470 11.42 10.59 2.82
C ASP A 470 10.82 11.29 1.59
N ALA A 471 11.55 12.26 1.01
CA ALA A 471 11.19 13.01 -0.21
C ALA A 471 11.31 12.26 -1.51
N GLY A 472 11.58 10.96 -1.44
CA GLY A 472 11.80 10.13 -2.61
C GLY A 472 13.15 10.39 -3.28
N HIS A 473 14.05 11.18 -2.67
CA HIS A 473 15.39 11.37 -3.19
C HIS A 473 16.34 10.32 -2.61
N SER A 474 17.26 9.79 -3.42
CA SER A 474 18.24 8.78 -2.97
C SER A 474 17.63 7.57 -2.24
N PRO A 475 16.57 6.92 -2.76
CA PRO A 475 15.92 5.77 -2.11
C PRO A 475 16.87 4.60 -1.86
N TRP A 476 17.99 4.53 -2.60
CA TRP A 476 19.07 3.55 -2.40
C TRP A 476 19.67 3.58 -0.98
N LYS A 477 19.50 4.66 -0.21
CA LYS A 477 19.94 4.73 1.19
C LYS A 477 19.17 3.82 2.14
N LEU A 478 18.06 3.25 1.69
CA LEU A 478 17.29 2.24 2.43
C LEU A 478 17.88 0.83 2.26
N ASP A 479 18.78 0.64 1.29
CA ASP A 479 19.45 -0.63 1.01
C ASP A 479 20.88 -0.66 1.61
N PRO A 480 21.16 -1.52 2.60
CA PRO A 480 22.47 -1.56 3.24
C PRO A 480 23.58 -2.06 2.30
N ALA A 481 23.27 -2.92 1.33
CA ALA A 481 24.23 -3.40 0.35
C ALA A 481 24.60 -2.28 -0.63
N PHE A 482 23.60 -1.51 -1.11
CA PHE A 482 23.83 -0.38 -2.00
C PHE A 482 24.62 0.73 -1.29
N VAL A 483 24.26 1.08 -0.05
CA VAL A 483 25.03 2.05 0.76
C VAL A 483 26.48 1.61 0.91
N SER A 484 26.72 0.32 1.14
CA SER A 484 28.07 -0.25 1.21
C SER A 484 28.81 -0.16 -0.13
N GLN A 485 28.12 -0.41 -1.25
CA GLN A 485 28.70 -0.28 -2.59
C GLN A 485 29.19 1.14 -2.86
N VAL A 486 28.36 2.14 -2.58
CA VAL A 486 28.73 3.55 -2.74
C VAL A 486 29.93 3.89 -1.85
N PHE A 487 29.89 3.51 -0.57
CA PHE A 487 30.97 3.78 0.37
C PHE A 487 32.31 3.17 -0.06
N VAL A 488 32.33 1.89 -0.42
CA VAL A 488 33.57 1.22 -0.83
C VAL A 488 34.07 1.75 -2.18
N SER A 489 33.16 2.06 -3.10
CA SER A 489 33.51 2.63 -4.41
C SER A 489 34.18 4.01 -4.27
N LEU A 490 33.69 4.86 -3.36
CA LEU A 490 34.33 6.15 -3.04
C LEU A 490 35.68 5.99 -2.34
N LYS A 491 35.93 4.87 -1.65
CA LYS A 491 37.28 4.57 -1.11
C LYS A 491 38.28 4.18 -2.19
N ILE A 492 37.82 3.59 -3.29
CA ILE A 492 38.65 3.26 -4.46
C ILE A 492 38.85 4.51 -5.33
N SER A 493 37.79 5.31 -5.50
CA SER A 493 37.78 6.52 -6.34
C SER A 493 37.37 7.75 -5.51
N PRO A 494 38.30 8.35 -4.73
CA PRO A 494 37.99 9.47 -3.83
C PRO A 494 37.50 10.73 -4.55
N GLU A 495 37.90 10.91 -5.81
CA GLU A 495 37.49 12.04 -6.66
C GLU A 495 36.04 11.92 -7.17
N GLY A 496 35.36 10.81 -6.86
CA GLY A 496 34.01 10.50 -7.33
C GLY A 496 33.96 9.29 -8.26
N ILE A 497 32.75 8.80 -8.49
CA ILE A 497 32.46 7.64 -9.36
C ILE A 497 31.90 8.17 -10.67
N VAL A 498 32.50 7.79 -11.79
CA VAL A 498 32.06 8.17 -13.14
C VAL A 498 31.86 6.90 -13.96
N GLY A 499 30.66 6.70 -14.49
CA GLY A 499 30.29 5.46 -15.19
C GLY A 499 29.90 4.36 -14.19
N ASP A 500 30.34 3.14 -14.46
CA ASP A 500 30.00 1.96 -13.65
C ASP A 500 30.73 1.96 -12.30
N TYR A 501 30.12 1.31 -11.31
CA TYR A 501 30.76 1.11 -10.01
C TYR A 501 32.00 0.22 -10.14
N PRO A 502 33.13 0.54 -9.45
CA PRO A 502 34.34 -0.29 -9.48
C PRO A 502 34.15 -1.74 -8.99
N ILE A 503 33.09 -1.97 -8.21
CA ILE A 503 32.69 -3.27 -7.68
C ILE A 503 31.20 -3.44 -7.95
N GLU A 504 30.85 -4.57 -8.55
CA GLU A 504 29.46 -4.94 -8.84
C GLU A 504 28.64 -5.11 -7.57
N TYR A 505 27.35 -4.86 -7.68
CA TYR A 505 26.42 -4.92 -6.55
C TYR A 505 26.36 -6.33 -5.92
N GLU A 506 26.48 -7.38 -6.74
CA GLU A 506 26.43 -8.78 -6.34
C GLU A 506 27.59 -9.20 -5.42
N GLU A 507 28.68 -8.43 -5.39
CA GLU A 507 29.80 -8.66 -4.48
C GLU A 507 29.49 -8.17 -3.05
N PHE A 508 28.39 -7.45 -2.82
CA PHE A 508 27.99 -6.95 -1.51
C PHE A 508 26.95 -7.87 -0.87
N LYS A 509 27.41 -8.71 0.05
CA LYS A 509 26.55 -9.69 0.72
C LYS A 509 26.22 -9.24 2.13
N VAL A 510 24.94 -8.99 2.40
CA VAL A 510 24.44 -8.76 3.76
C VAL A 510 24.55 -10.07 4.56
N ILE A 511 25.40 -10.08 5.59
CA ILE A 511 25.64 -11.27 6.44
C ILE A 511 25.00 -11.15 7.83
N LYS A 512 24.67 -9.93 8.25
CA LYS A 512 23.87 -9.62 9.44
C LYS A 512 22.97 -8.44 9.10
N ASN A 513 21.70 -8.52 9.47
CA ASN A 513 20.78 -7.37 9.46
C ASN A 513 19.73 -7.57 10.55
N THR A 514 19.74 -6.72 11.57
CA THR A 514 18.78 -6.76 12.70
C THR A 514 17.63 -5.77 12.52
N GLY A 515 17.55 -5.10 11.37
CA GLY A 515 16.66 -3.96 11.12
C GLY A 515 17.16 -2.65 11.71
N LYS A 516 18.19 -2.69 12.57
CA LYS A 516 18.86 -1.52 13.17
C LYS A 516 20.34 -1.46 12.87
N GLU A 517 20.99 -2.62 12.88
CA GLU A 517 22.40 -2.80 12.55
C GLU A 517 22.52 -3.75 11.36
N ALA A 518 23.47 -3.50 10.48
CA ALA A 518 23.81 -4.40 9.39
C ALA A 518 25.32 -4.56 9.24
N ILE A 519 25.73 -5.75 8.79
CA ILE A 519 27.11 -6.04 8.37
C ILE A 519 27.05 -6.57 6.95
N VAL A 520 27.78 -5.90 6.07
CA VAL A 520 27.91 -6.27 4.66
C VAL A 520 29.33 -6.77 4.44
N GLU A 521 29.45 -8.01 3.95
CA GLU A 521 30.71 -8.57 3.48
C GLU A 521 30.92 -8.18 2.02
N VAL A 522 32.14 -7.74 1.69
CA VAL A 522 32.49 -7.22 0.37
C VAL A 522 33.40 -8.21 -0.33
N GLY A 523 32.89 -8.76 -1.43
CA GLY A 523 33.60 -9.63 -2.37
C GLY A 523 34.47 -8.85 -3.37
N GLY A 524 35.03 -9.58 -4.33
CA GLY A 524 35.90 -9.04 -5.37
C GLY A 524 37.34 -8.75 -4.95
N ASP A 525 38.29 -8.84 -5.88
CA ASP A 525 39.73 -8.68 -5.60
C ASP A 525 40.17 -7.20 -5.53
N LYS A 526 39.35 -6.29 -6.04
CA LYS A 526 39.68 -4.87 -6.18
C LYS A 526 39.39 -4.02 -4.94
N THR A 527 38.67 -4.55 -3.96
CA THR A 527 38.27 -3.79 -2.77
C THR A 527 39.36 -3.76 -1.69
N PRO A 528 39.67 -2.59 -1.09
CA PRO A 528 40.51 -2.50 0.11
C PRO A 528 39.75 -2.87 1.40
N ILE A 529 38.44 -3.11 1.32
CA ILE A 529 37.53 -3.31 2.45
C ILE A 529 36.95 -4.71 2.39
N ARG A 530 36.95 -5.39 3.55
CA ARG A 530 36.39 -6.73 3.74
C ARG A 530 34.95 -6.69 4.24
N ARG A 531 34.64 -5.78 5.17
CA ARG A 531 33.30 -5.64 5.77
C ARG A 531 32.95 -4.19 6.01
N VAL A 532 31.68 -3.85 5.86
CA VAL A 532 31.09 -2.55 6.18
C VAL A 532 30.05 -2.75 7.29
N TYR A 533 30.06 -1.86 8.27
CA TYR A 533 29.15 -1.85 9.41
C TYR A 533 28.23 -0.64 9.27
N LEU A 534 26.93 -0.89 9.34
CA LEU A 534 25.90 0.13 9.15
C LEU A 534 24.93 0.14 10.32
N GLU A 535 24.42 1.32 10.63
CA GLU A 535 23.38 1.52 11.63
C GLU A 535 22.30 2.45 11.09
N ARG A 536 21.05 2.23 11.51
CA ARG A 536 19.95 3.18 11.33
C ARG A 536 19.90 4.13 12.52
N LEU A 537 20.47 5.33 12.34
CA LEU A 537 20.69 6.27 13.45
C LEU A 537 19.51 7.20 13.73
N ILE A 538 18.74 7.57 12.70
CA ILE A 538 17.65 8.55 12.83
C ILE A 538 16.29 7.88 13.08
N ARG A 539 15.96 6.82 12.35
CA ARG A 539 14.76 5.98 12.57
C ARG A 539 15.17 4.52 12.55
N GLN A 540 14.71 3.75 13.52
CA GLN A 540 15.10 2.34 13.68
C GLN A 540 14.09 1.35 13.06
N ASP A 541 13.21 1.83 12.19
CA ASP A 541 12.22 1.04 11.44
C ASP A 541 12.64 0.89 9.96
N SER A 542 11.84 0.19 9.15
CA SER A 542 12.11 -0.08 7.73
C SER A 542 12.26 1.19 6.87
N THR A 543 11.78 2.35 7.33
CA THR A 543 11.90 3.64 6.61
C THR A 543 13.19 4.39 6.95
N GLY A 544 13.98 3.90 7.90
CA GLY A 544 15.24 4.53 8.29
C GLY A 544 16.36 4.32 7.26
N ILE A 545 17.12 5.37 7.00
CA ILE A 545 18.33 5.30 6.16
C ILE A 545 19.44 4.51 6.88
N TRP A 546 20.25 3.80 6.11
CA TRP A 546 21.46 3.15 6.61
C TRP A 546 22.65 4.11 6.55
N THR A 547 23.33 4.26 7.67
CA THR A 547 24.55 5.07 7.80
C THR A 547 25.75 4.17 8.05
N VAL A 548 26.85 4.36 7.31
CA VAL A 548 28.10 3.62 7.56
C VAL A 548 28.76 4.14 8.83
N VAL A 549 28.88 3.29 9.85
CA VAL A 549 29.50 3.61 11.14
C VAL A 549 30.93 3.06 11.29
N GLY A 550 31.32 2.15 10.39
CA GLY A 550 32.67 1.60 10.39
C GLY A 550 32.91 0.55 9.31
N TYR A 551 34.15 0.08 9.21
CA TYR A 551 34.55 -0.96 8.27
C TYR A 551 35.77 -1.74 8.76
N ASP A 552 35.97 -2.91 8.18
CA ASP A 552 37.18 -3.71 8.30
C ASP A 552 37.99 -3.65 7.00
N PRO A 553 39.26 -3.21 7.03
CA PRO A 553 40.14 -3.37 5.88
C PRO A 553 40.44 -4.86 5.61
N LYS A 554 40.80 -5.17 4.36
CA LYS A 554 41.33 -6.49 3.98
C LYS A 554 42.68 -6.77 4.60
#